data_AF-A0AAE4C681-F1
#
_entry.id   AF-A0AAE4C681-F1
#
_cell.length_a   1.000
_cell.length_b   1.000
_cell.length_c   1.000
_cell.angle_alpha   90.00
_cell.angle_beta   90.00
_cell.angle_gamma   90.00
#
_symmetry.space_group_name_H-M   'P 1'
#
loop_
_entity.id
_entity.type
_entity.pdbx_description
1 polymer ?
#
loop_
_entity_poly.entity_id
_entity_poly.type
_entity_poly.pdbx_seq_one_letter_code
_entity_poly.pdbx_strand_id
1 'polypeptide(L)'
;MEKVYLFIHILAAILTFGPLAVSTSMFPRLARDASDKAASTMARISRFYGFAALLVPVMGLMIPFVGGGPGLKMWHIESLVMTLVALGILLFWVVPMQRKTLVTPANERKSLFGKLHMSAGIFNIVWLFVLVRMVWH
;
A
#
# COMPACT_ATOMS: atom_id res chain seq x y z
N MET A 1 0.44 7.27 -27.53
CA MET A 1 -0.54 7.08 -26.42
C MET A 1 0.03 6.23 -25.31
N GLU A 2 0.66 5.09 -25.62
CA GLU A 2 1.30 4.19 -24.65
C GLU A 2 2.23 4.88 -23.64
N LYS A 3 3.17 5.73 -24.10
CA LYS A 3 4.09 6.47 -23.21
C LYS A 3 3.38 7.36 -22.19
N VAL A 4 2.29 8.01 -22.58
CA VAL A 4 1.48 8.86 -21.69
C VAL A 4 0.77 8.00 -20.66
N TYR A 5 0.22 6.86 -21.08
CA TYR A 5 -0.45 5.92 -20.20
C TYR A 5 0.52 5.33 -19.17
N LEU A 6 1.70 4.92 -19.61
CA LEU A 6 2.78 4.41 -18.76
C LEU A 6 3.23 5.48 -17.75
N PHE A 7 3.42 6.73 -18.20
CA PHE A 7 3.76 7.85 -17.32
C PHE A 7 2.70 8.05 -16.22
N ILE A 8 1.41 8.05 -16.58
CA ILE A 8 0.32 8.22 -15.61
C ILE A 8 0.28 7.03 -14.63
N HIS A 9 0.49 5.79 -15.10
CA HIS A 9 0.54 4.61 -14.23
C HIS A 9 1.68 4.72 -13.20
N ILE A 10 2.88 5.08 -13.64
CA ILE A 10 4.04 5.26 -12.76
C ILE A 10 3.79 6.41 -11.78
N LEU A 11 3.26 7.54 -12.25
CA LEU A 11 2.92 8.67 -11.39
C LEU A 11 1.89 8.28 -10.32
N ALA A 12 0.84 7.54 -10.70
CA ALA A 12 -0.14 7.01 -9.76
C ALA A 12 0.52 6.10 -8.72
N ALA A 13 1.45 5.24 -9.13
CA ALA A 13 2.18 4.37 -8.22
C ALA A 13 3.01 5.17 -7.20
N ILE A 14 3.79 6.15 -7.65
CA ILE A 14 4.63 6.98 -6.78
C ILE A 14 3.78 7.77 -5.79
N LEU A 15 2.75 8.46 -6.28
CA LEU A 15 1.89 9.33 -5.46
C LEU A 15 1.05 8.55 -4.45
N THR A 16 0.75 7.28 -4.72
CA THR A 16 -0.05 6.46 -3.80
C THR A 16 0.80 5.68 -2.81
N PHE A 17 1.81 4.95 -3.29
CA PHE A 17 2.58 4.05 -2.43
C PHE A 17 3.61 4.78 -1.55
N GLY A 18 4.14 5.93 -1.98
CA GLY A 18 5.06 6.74 -1.16
C GLY A 18 4.47 7.17 0.18
N PRO A 19 3.34 7.91 0.19
CA PRO A 19 2.62 8.27 1.42
C PRO A 19 2.17 7.05 2.24
N LEU A 20 1.88 5.94 1.56
CA LEU A 20 1.43 4.71 2.20
C LEU A 20 2.54 4.04 3.01
N ALA A 21 3.75 3.93 2.45
CA ALA A 21 4.92 3.39 3.12
C ALA A 21 5.27 4.23 4.37
N VAL A 22 5.23 5.56 4.24
CA VAL A 22 5.52 6.47 5.37
C VAL A 22 4.44 6.37 6.46
N SER A 23 3.17 6.48 6.09
CA SER A 23 2.07 6.51 7.07
C SER A 23 1.93 5.21 7.85
N THR A 24 2.08 4.06 7.19
CA THR A 24 2.04 2.74 7.83
C THR A 24 3.23 2.52 8.77
N SER A 25 4.42 3.04 8.43
CA SER A 25 5.64 2.90 9.23
C SER A 25 5.69 3.83 10.44
N MET A 26 5.13 5.04 10.32
CA MET A 26 5.12 6.04 11.42
C MET A 26 4.00 5.80 12.43
N PHE A 27 2.88 5.20 12.01
CA PHE A 27 1.73 4.97 12.88
C PHE A 27 2.05 4.28 14.21
N PRO A 28 2.81 3.16 14.28
CA PRO A 28 3.02 2.44 15.53
C PRO A 28 3.76 3.27 16.59
N ARG A 29 4.71 4.10 16.15
CA ARG A 29 5.45 5.03 17.01
C ARG A 29 4.54 6.13 17.53
N LEU A 30 3.81 6.79 16.64
CA LEU A 30 2.91 7.90 17.00
C LEU A 30 1.75 7.44 17.90
N ALA A 31 1.25 6.22 17.70
CA ALA A 31 0.23 5.61 18.54
C ALA A 31 0.73 5.22 19.94
N ARG A 32 2.05 5.02 20.10
CA ARG A 32 2.72 4.73 21.38
C ARG A 32 2.97 5.99 22.18
N ASP A 33 3.42 7.06 21.53
CA ASP A 33 3.77 8.34 22.17
C ASP A 33 2.52 9.15 22.58
N ALA A 34 1.34 8.53 22.63
CA ALA A 34 0.02 9.13 22.91
C ALA A 34 -0.32 10.35 22.03
N SER A 35 0.31 10.48 20.86
CA SER A 35 -0.02 11.51 19.88
C SER A 35 -1.24 11.08 19.05
N ASP A 36 -2.39 10.94 19.71
CA ASP A 36 -3.60 10.36 19.11
C ASP A 36 -4.05 11.12 17.85
N LYS A 37 -3.83 12.43 17.79
CA LYS A 37 -4.10 13.25 16.59
C LYS A 37 -3.15 12.92 15.42
N ALA A 38 -1.85 12.73 15.68
CA ALA A 38 -0.88 12.38 14.64
C ALA A 38 -1.09 10.94 14.15
N ALA A 39 -1.32 9.99 15.08
CA ALA A 39 -1.66 8.61 14.75
C ALA A 39 -2.96 8.53 13.93
N SER A 40 -3.99 9.29 14.30
CA SER A 40 -5.25 9.37 13.55
C SER A 40 -5.05 9.93 12.13
N THR A 41 -4.20 10.95 11.99
CA THR A 41 -3.83 11.49 10.68
C THR A 41 -3.14 10.43 9.81
N MET A 42 -2.18 9.69 10.36
CA MET A 42 -1.51 8.61 9.61
C MET A 42 -2.49 7.51 9.21
N ALA A 43 -3.40 7.08 10.09
CA ALA A 43 -4.41 6.09 9.75
C ALA A 43 -5.38 6.57 8.66
N ARG A 44 -5.72 7.87 8.64
CA ARG A 44 -6.54 8.48 7.59
C ARG A 44 -5.80 8.47 6.25
N ILE A 45 -4.52 8.85 6.24
CA ILE A 45 -3.65 8.79 5.05
C ILE A 45 -3.56 7.35 4.55
N SER A 46 -3.25 6.38 5.42
CA SER A 46 -3.15 4.96 5.05
C SER A 46 -4.46 4.44 4.45
N ARG A 47 -5.62 4.84 4.99
CA ARG A 47 -6.93 4.45 4.43
C ARG A 47 -7.17 5.09 3.07
N PHE A 48 -7.02 6.41 2.95
CA PHE A 48 -7.29 7.13 1.70
C PHE A 48 -6.39 6.64 0.57
N TYR A 49 -5.07 6.63 0.82
CA TYR A 49 -4.10 6.18 -0.17
C TYR A 49 -4.16 4.67 -0.41
N GLY A 50 -4.61 3.88 0.56
CA GLY A 50 -4.83 2.45 0.35
C GLY A 50 -5.92 2.17 -0.69
N PHE A 51 -7.00 2.95 -0.69
CA PHE A 51 -8.01 2.87 -1.75
C PHE A 51 -7.51 3.51 -3.05
N ALA A 52 -6.82 4.65 -2.99
CA ALA A 52 -6.27 5.29 -4.18
C ALA A 52 -5.26 4.39 -4.92
N ALA A 53 -4.49 3.57 -4.19
CA ALA A 53 -3.52 2.64 -4.75
C ALA A 53 -4.16 1.52 -5.60
N LEU A 54 -5.49 1.30 -5.53
CA LEU A 54 -6.22 0.43 -6.46
C LEU A 54 -6.18 0.94 -7.91
N LEU A 55 -5.93 2.24 -8.11
CA LEU A 55 -5.75 2.81 -9.43
C LEU A 55 -4.58 2.15 -10.17
N VAL A 56 -3.53 1.77 -9.45
CA VAL A 56 -2.31 1.21 -10.04
C VAL A 56 -2.57 -0.14 -10.73
N PRO A 57 -3.11 -1.18 -10.07
CA PRO A 57 -3.41 -2.45 -10.76
C PRO A 57 -4.47 -2.28 -11.85
N VAL A 58 -5.47 -1.41 -11.67
CA VAL A 58 -6.48 -1.12 -12.70
C VAL A 58 -5.81 -0.54 -13.96
N MET A 59 -4.90 0.42 -13.78
CA MET A 59 -4.17 1.00 -14.91
C MET A 59 -3.19 -0.01 -15.51
N GLY A 60 -2.47 -0.77 -14.67
CA GLY A 60 -1.51 -1.77 -15.11
C GLY A 60 -2.12 -2.85 -16.01
N LEU A 61 -3.38 -3.22 -15.74
CA LEU A 61 -4.15 -4.14 -16.57
C LEU A 61 -4.42 -3.61 -17.97
N MET A 62 -4.52 -2.30 -18.15
CA MET A 62 -4.85 -1.69 -19.44
C MET A 62 -3.62 -1.46 -20.32
N ILE A 63 -2.42 -1.35 -19.75
CA ILE A 63 -1.17 -1.09 -20.49
C ILE A 63 -1.01 -2.00 -21.72
N PRO A 64 -1.19 -3.34 -21.63
CA PRO A 64 -0.97 -4.23 -22.77
C PRO A 64 -1.93 -4.02 -23.95
N PHE A 65 -3.05 -3.35 -23.70
CA PHE A 65 -4.09 -3.08 -24.70
C PHE A 65 -3.96 -1.68 -25.31
N VAL A 66 -3.31 -0.74 -24.61
CA VAL A 66 -3.12 0.65 -25.06
C VAL A 66 -1.94 0.72 -26.03
N GLY A 67 -2.16 0.30 -27.28
CA GLY A 67 -1.15 0.35 -28.34
C GLY A 67 -1.20 -0.76 -29.38
N GLY A 68 -2.20 -1.64 -29.34
CA GLY A 68 -2.30 -2.79 -30.25
C GLY A 68 -1.36 -3.95 -29.86
N GLY A 69 -0.89 -3.97 -28.61
CA GLY A 69 -0.04 -5.04 -28.09
C GLY A 69 -0.75 -6.40 -28.02
N PRO A 70 0.01 -7.50 -27.85
CA PRO A 70 -0.52 -8.87 -27.87
C PRO A 70 -1.38 -9.24 -26.64
N GLY A 71 -1.72 -8.29 -25.77
CA GLY A 71 -2.45 -8.52 -24.52
C GLY A 71 -1.54 -8.93 -23.34
N LEU A 72 -2.17 -9.48 -22.29
CA LEU A 72 -1.50 -9.84 -21.03
C LEU A 72 -0.49 -10.98 -21.22
N LYS A 73 0.74 -10.76 -20.77
CA LYS A 73 1.80 -11.79 -20.65
C LYS A 73 1.92 -12.29 -19.20
N MET A 74 2.53 -13.46 -19.00
CA MET A 74 2.71 -14.09 -17.68
C MET A 74 3.25 -13.12 -16.60
N TRP A 75 4.29 -12.34 -16.93
CA TRP A 75 4.89 -11.39 -15.98
C TRP A 75 3.94 -10.24 -15.55
N HIS A 76 2.96 -9.87 -16.38
CA HIS A 76 1.93 -8.89 -15.99
C HIS A 76 1.01 -9.48 -14.93
N ILE A 77 0.64 -10.75 -15.06
CA ILE A 77 -0.23 -11.46 -14.12
C ILE A 77 0.49 -11.61 -12.77
N GLU A 78 1.76 -11.99 -12.79
CA GLU A 78 2.58 -12.12 -11.58
C GLU A 78 2.66 -10.78 -10.81
N SER A 79 2.94 -9.68 -11.52
CA SER A 79 2.98 -8.33 -10.94
C SER A 79 1.61 -7.89 -10.39
N LEU A 80 0.54 -8.16 -11.13
CA LEU A 80 -0.83 -7.87 -10.69
C LEU A 80 -1.17 -8.62 -9.41
N VAL A 81 -0.89 -9.92 -9.35
CA VAL A 81 -1.17 -10.75 -8.17
C VAL A 81 -0.41 -10.23 -6.95
N MET A 82 0.89 -9.93 -7.08
CA MET A 82 1.66 -9.39 -5.96
C MET A 82 1.15 -8.02 -5.50
N THR A 83 0.73 -7.16 -6.44
CA THR A 83 0.14 -5.85 -6.11
C THR A 83 -1.19 -6.02 -5.36
N LEU A 84 -2.05 -6.93 -5.80
CA LEU A 84 -3.31 -7.23 -5.13
C LEU A 84 -3.09 -7.84 -3.74
N VAL A 85 -2.06 -8.67 -3.56
CA VAL A 85 -1.66 -9.20 -2.25
C VAL A 85 -1.20 -8.07 -1.33
N ALA A 86 -0.34 -7.16 -1.81
CA ALA A 86 0.10 -6.00 -1.02
C ALA A 86 -1.07 -5.12 -0.57
N LEU A 87 -1.99 -4.82 -1.49
CA LEU A 87 -3.22 -4.08 -1.20
C LEU A 87 -4.16 -4.83 -0.25
N GLY A 88 -4.23 -6.16 -0.38
CA GLY A 88 -4.99 -7.01 0.52
C GLY A 88 -4.46 -6.94 1.95
N ILE A 89 -3.14 -7.09 2.13
CA ILE A 89 -2.48 -6.94 3.43
C ILE A 89 -2.76 -5.55 4.01
N LEU A 90 -2.64 -4.51 3.19
CA LEU A 90 -2.89 -3.15 3.64
C LEU A 90 -4.35 -2.93 4.09
N LEU A 91 -5.32 -3.23 3.23
CA LEU A 91 -6.72 -2.88 3.43
C LEU A 91 -7.42 -3.80 4.44
N PHE A 92 -7.04 -5.07 4.51
CA PHE A 92 -7.67 -6.06 5.38
C PHE A 92 -6.87 -6.37 6.65
N TRP A 93 -5.60 -5.97 6.74
CA TRP A 93 -4.79 -6.20 7.95
C TRP A 93 -4.26 -4.91 8.58
N VAL A 94 -3.52 -4.09 7.83
CA VAL A 94 -2.87 -2.88 8.38
C VAL A 94 -3.92 -1.83 8.81
N VAL A 95 -4.81 -1.43 7.89
CA VAL A 95 -5.83 -0.40 8.16
C VAL A 95 -6.78 -0.79 9.30
N PRO A 96 -7.31 -2.02 9.37
CA PRO A 96 -8.14 -2.44 10.50
C PRO A 96 -7.37 -2.43 11.83
N MET A 97 -6.10 -2.84 11.85
CA MET A 97 -5.27 -2.82 13.05
C MET A 97 -5.01 -1.39 13.53
N GLN A 98 -4.75 -0.45 12.61
CA GLN A 98 -4.61 0.97 12.94
C GLN A 98 -5.89 1.51 13.61
N ARG A 99 -7.07 1.22 13.03
CA ARG A 99 -8.35 1.63 13.63
C ARG A 99 -8.59 1.03 15.00
N LYS A 100 -8.34 -0.27 15.15
CA LYS A 100 -8.47 -0.97 16.44
C LYS A 100 -7.62 -0.29 17.50
N THR A 101 -6.40 0.09 17.15
CA THR A 101 -5.46 0.76 18.07
C THR A 101 -5.97 2.15 18.50
N LEU A 102 -6.56 2.92 17.58
CA LEU A 102 -7.08 4.26 17.87
C LEU A 102 -8.28 4.26 18.82
N VAL A 103 -9.08 3.18 18.82
CA VAL A 103 -10.23 3.03 19.73
C VAL A 103 -9.89 2.27 21.01
N THR A 104 -8.70 1.66 21.09
CA THR A 104 -8.25 0.91 22.27
C THR A 104 -7.69 1.89 23.31
N PRO A 105 -8.09 1.80 24.59
CA PRO A 105 -7.52 2.58 25.69
C PRO A 105 -5.99 2.43 25.78
N ALA A 106 -5.28 3.50 26.10
CA ALA A 106 -3.80 3.55 26.04
C ALA A 106 -3.11 2.47 26.88
N ASN A 107 -3.67 2.11 28.04
CA ASN A 107 -3.21 1.05 28.93
C ASN A 107 -3.29 -0.36 28.30
N GLU A 108 -4.15 -0.58 27.30
CA GLU A 108 -4.37 -1.88 26.65
C GLU A 108 -3.68 -2.00 25.28
N ARG A 109 -3.19 -0.89 24.70
CA ARG A 109 -2.55 -0.86 23.37
C ARG A 109 -1.24 -1.65 23.27
N LYS A 110 -0.56 -1.95 24.39
CA LYS A 110 0.77 -2.58 24.41
C LYS A 110 0.83 -3.90 23.62
N SER A 111 -0.24 -4.70 23.70
CA SER A 111 -0.36 -5.98 22.98
C SER A 111 -0.51 -5.84 21.46
N LEU A 112 -0.92 -4.66 20.97
CA LEU A 112 -1.16 -4.39 19.54
C LEU A 112 0.10 -3.90 18.81
N PHE A 113 1.06 -3.31 19.52
CA PHE A 113 2.24 -2.71 18.89
C PHE A 113 3.11 -3.72 18.14
N GLY A 114 3.30 -4.94 18.67
CA GLY A 114 4.04 -5.98 17.98
C GLY A 114 3.40 -6.33 16.63
N LYS A 115 2.06 -6.47 16.61
CA LYS A 115 1.29 -6.76 15.39
C LYS A 115 1.33 -5.60 14.40
N LEU A 116 1.27 -4.36 14.88
CA LEU A 116 1.37 -3.16 14.05
C LEU A 116 2.72 -3.06 13.33
N HIS A 117 3.83 -3.17 14.06
CA HIS A 117 5.17 -3.13 13.48
C HIS A 117 5.37 -4.25 12.46
N MET A 118 4.96 -5.47 12.79
CA MET A 118 5.05 -6.61 11.88
C MET A 118 4.20 -6.38 10.61
N SER A 119 2.96 -5.93 10.75
CA SER A 119 2.07 -5.70 9.59
C SER A 119 2.59 -4.60 8.66
N ALA A 120 3.14 -3.51 9.20
CA ALA A 120 3.76 -2.45 8.41
C ALA A 120 5.04 -2.94 7.71
N GLY A 121 5.87 -3.71 8.41
CA GLY A 121 7.06 -4.33 7.83
C GLY A 121 6.74 -5.29 6.69
N ILE A 122 5.80 -6.23 6.91
CA ILE A 122 5.34 -7.18 5.89
C ILE A 122 4.79 -6.44 4.67
N PHE A 123 3.90 -5.46 4.88
CA PHE A 123 3.37 -4.65 3.79
C PHE A 123 4.49 -3.99 2.97
N ASN A 124 5.44 -3.32 3.62
CA ASN A 124 6.55 -2.65 2.93
C ASN A 124 7.49 -3.61 2.20
N ILE A 125 7.74 -4.81 2.76
CA ILE A 125 8.57 -5.83 2.10
C ILE A 125 7.86 -6.36 0.86
N VAL A 126 6.58 -6.73 0.96
CA VAL A 126 5.79 -7.19 -0.19
C VAL A 126 5.74 -6.13 -1.28
N TRP A 127 5.54 -4.86 -0.89
CA TRP A 127 5.60 -3.74 -1.82
C TRP A 127 6.98 -3.57 -2.46
N LEU A 128 8.07 -3.67 -1.70
CA LEU A 128 9.42 -3.60 -2.24
C LEU A 128 9.66 -4.73 -3.26
N PHE A 129 9.17 -5.93 -2.98
CA PHE A 129 9.19 -7.03 -3.94
C PHE A 129 8.41 -6.69 -5.21
N VAL A 130 7.22 -6.07 -5.12
CA VAL A 130 6.47 -5.58 -6.30
C VAL A 130 7.30 -4.60 -7.12
N LEU A 131 8.00 -3.66 -6.48
CA LEU A 131 8.86 -2.69 -7.16
C LEU A 131 10.05 -3.35 -7.86
N VAL A 132 10.78 -4.24 -7.16
CA VAL A 132 11.89 -5.00 -7.74
C VAL A 132 11.38 -5.79 -8.94
N ARG A 133 10.22 -6.43 -8.77
CA ARG A 133 9.55 -7.16 -9.83
C ARG A 133 9.28 -6.22 -11.03
N MET A 134 8.67 -5.05 -10.85
CA MET A 134 8.43 -4.09 -11.95
C MET A 134 9.67 -3.65 -12.74
N VAL A 135 10.85 -3.61 -12.12
CA VAL A 135 12.09 -3.14 -12.77
C VAL A 135 12.91 -4.29 -13.34
N TRP A 136 12.94 -5.44 -12.67
CA TRP A 136 13.75 -6.61 -13.03
C TRP A 136 12.88 -7.75 -13.60
N HIS A 137 11.93 -7.38 -14.46
CA HIS A 137 11.17 -8.28 -15.35
C HIS A 137 11.50 -8.06 -16.80
#